data_AF-A0A4Y8QXY8-F1
#
_entry.id   AF-A0A4Y8QXY8-F1
#
_cell.length_a   1.000
_cell.length_b   1.000
_cell.length_c   1.000
_cell.angle_alpha   90.00
_cell.angle_beta   90.00
_cell.angle_gamma   90.00
#
_symmetry.space_group_name_H-M   'P 1'
#
loop_
_entity.id
_entity.type
_entity.pdbx_description
1 polymer ?
#
loop_
_entity_poly.entity_id
_entity_poly.type
_entity_poly.pdbx_seq_one_letter_code
_entity_poly.pdbx_strand_id
1 'polypeptide(L)'
;MSDEKEADPRDVLAGQNLTVLRGEMTQAALAKQMRDRGWKWSQATVWAIEKGERPLRVAEAVDVLHVLKGDSVGGIEWHLLRPSTHSQLGQAGRAAKEAWESVVDAMVDFRNRQLDLAFLYSRARDEDLDLRVGDLALVDSWLAEDALEYAIEEANRRWRKRFAEDEDPTEEIELFKGRESPRWTQNPTPADDKGDDGQRQEEA
;
A
#
# COMPACT_ATOMS: atom_id res chain seq x y z
N MET A 1 -19.79 14.40 -19.49
CA MET A 1 -19.21 13.77 -18.29
C MET A 1 -19.06 12.31 -18.66
N SER A 2 -17.86 11.94 -19.11
CA SER A 2 -17.59 10.58 -19.57
C SER A 2 -17.38 9.71 -18.34
N ASP A 3 -18.15 8.64 -18.21
CA ASP A 3 -17.94 7.62 -17.18
C ASP A 3 -16.51 7.09 -17.27
N GLU A 4 -15.67 7.46 -16.30
CA GLU A 4 -14.39 6.82 -16.07
C GLU A 4 -14.69 5.41 -15.57
N LYS A 5 -14.72 4.46 -16.51
CA LYS A 5 -14.89 3.05 -16.19
C LYS A 5 -13.69 2.62 -15.36
N GLU A 6 -13.93 2.37 -14.08
CA GLU A 6 -12.94 1.85 -13.13
C GLU A 6 -12.19 0.66 -13.75
N ALA A 7 -10.85 0.67 -13.62
CA ALA A 7 -9.99 -0.34 -14.24
C ALA A 7 -10.34 -1.74 -13.72
N ASP A 8 -10.40 -2.74 -14.61
CA ASP A 8 -10.70 -4.12 -14.21
C ASP A 8 -9.57 -4.64 -13.28
N PRO A 9 -9.88 -5.16 -12.08
CA PRO A 9 -8.87 -5.66 -11.16
C PRO A 9 -7.93 -6.71 -11.77
N ARG A 10 -8.38 -7.45 -12.79
CA ARG A 10 -7.58 -8.44 -13.51
C ARG A 10 -6.55 -7.80 -14.44
N ASP A 11 -6.89 -6.67 -15.04
CA ASP A 11 -5.97 -5.90 -15.89
C ASP A 11 -4.89 -5.24 -15.03
N VAL A 12 -5.27 -4.72 -13.86
CA VAL A 12 -4.31 -4.20 -12.86
C VAL A 12 -3.34 -5.30 -12.41
N LEU A 13 -3.83 -6.50 -12.11
CA LEU A 13 -2.98 -7.63 -11.73
C LEU A 13 -2.04 -8.05 -12.86
N ALA A 14 -2.55 -8.15 -14.08
CA ALA A 14 -1.73 -8.49 -15.25
C ALA A 14 -0.63 -7.44 -15.50
N GLY A 15 -0.95 -6.15 -15.33
CA GLY A 15 0.02 -5.05 -15.42
C GLY A 15 1.11 -5.10 -14.35
N GLN A 16 0.74 -5.39 -13.10
CA GLN A 16 1.70 -5.58 -12.01
C GLN A 16 2.62 -6.76 -12.26
N ASN A 17 2.08 -7.90 -12.67
CA ASN A 17 2.87 -9.08 -13.01
C ASN A 17 3.79 -8.82 -14.22
N LEU A 18 3.32 -8.10 -15.24
CA LEU A 18 4.15 -7.73 -16.39
C LEU A 18 5.35 -6.88 -15.96
N THR A 19 5.12 -5.88 -15.09
CA THR A 19 6.18 -5.03 -14.55
C THR A 19 7.26 -5.87 -13.85
N VAL A 20 6.84 -6.82 -13.02
CA VAL A 20 7.74 -7.73 -12.30
C VAL A 20 8.50 -8.64 -13.26
N LEU A 21 7.81 -9.24 -14.23
CA LEU A 21 8.42 -10.15 -15.20
C LEU A 21 9.42 -9.44 -16.11
N ARG A 22 9.15 -8.19 -16.45
CA ARG A 22 10.04 -7.34 -17.25
C ARG A 22 11.34 -7.04 -16.50
N GLY A 23 11.26 -6.86 -15.17
CA GLY A 23 12.42 -6.54 -14.35
C GLY A 23 13.12 -5.28 -14.85
N GLU A 24 14.42 -5.36 -15.11
CA GLU A 24 15.25 -4.24 -15.56
C GLU A 24 15.10 -3.92 -17.05
N MET A 25 14.46 -4.78 -17.86
CA MET A 25 14.26 -4.50 -19.28
C MET A 25 13.42 -3.24 -19.45
N THR A 26 13.86 -2.26 -20.25
CA THR A 26 13.07 -1.01 -20.40
C THR A 26 11.75 -1.25 -21.13
N GLN A 27 10.73 -0.41 -20.86
CA GLN A 27 9.45 -0.47 -21.58
C GLN A 27 9.63 -0.31 -23.10
N ALA A 28 10.56 0.54 -23.53
CA ALA A 28 10.90 0.73 -24.94
C ALA A 28 11.53 -0.53 -25.56
N ALA A 29 12.38 -1.24 -24.82
CA ALA A 29 12.98 -2.50 -25.26
C ALA A 29 11.91 -3.61 -25.42
N LEU A 30 11.00 -3.74 -24.46
CA LEU A 30 9.89 -4.69 -24.55
C LEU A 30 8.97 -4.36 -25.74
N ALA A 31 8.60 -3.09 -25.91
CA ALA A 31 7.79 -2.64 -27.04
C ALA A 31 8.47 -2.91 -28.39
N LYS A 32 9.80 -2.75 -28.46
CA LYS A 32 10.57 -3.11 -29.66
C LYS A 32 10.47 -4.61 -29.97
N GLN A 33 10.75 -5.48 -29.00
CA GLN A 33 10.68 -6.93 -29.20
C GLN A 33 9.27 -7.40 -29.58
N MET A 34 8.24 -6.77 -29.04
CA MET A 34 6.85 -7.06 -29.40
C MET A 34 6.50 -6.58 -30.82
N ARG A 35 7.06 -5.46 -31.27
CA ARG A 35 6.94 -5.02 -32.67
C ARG A 35 7.63 -5.96 -33.64
N ASP A 36 8.79 -6.51 -33.26
CA ASP A 36 9.51 -7.50 -34.07
C ASP A 36 8.68 -8.79 -34.25
N ARG A 37 7.69 -9.03 -33.37
CA ARG A 37 6.71 -10.11 -33.46
C ARG A 37 5.38 -9.73 -34.14
N GLY A 38 5.26 -8.50 -34.65
CA GLY A 38 4.09 -8.02 -35.40
C GLY A 38 3.05 -7.26 -34.57
N TRP A 39 3.26 -7.04 -33.28
CA TRP A 39 2.36 -6.24 -32.45
C TRP A 39 2.62 -4.74 -32.61
N LYS A 40 1.57 -3.91 -32.62
CA LYS A 40 1.71 -2.45 -32.70
C LYS A 40 1.96 -1.82 -31.32
N TRP A 41 2.96 -2.33 -30.61
CA TRP A 41 3.30 -1.84 -29.27
C TRP A 41 4.22 -0.63 -29.34
N SER A 42 3.89 0.40 -28.57
CA SER A 42 4.79 1.51 -28.24
C SER A 42 5.16 1.43 -26.76
N GLN A 43 6.12 2.27 -26.33
CA GLN A 43 6.40 2.43 -24.89
C GLN A 43 5.13 2.81 -24.10
N ALA A 44 4.28 3.68 -24.66
CA ALA A 44 3.01 4.06 -24.06
C ALA A 44 2.04 2.87 -23.95
N THR A 45 2.06 1.94 -24.90
CA THR A 45 1.27 0.70 -24.81
C THR A 45 1.70 -0.14 -23.62
N VAL A 46 3.00 -0.31 -23.41
CA VAL A 46 3.54 -1.06 -22.26
C VAL A 46 3.15 -0.38 -20.96
N TRP A 47 3.34 0.93 -20.88
CA TRP A 47 2.95 1.71 -19.70
C TRP A 47 1.45 1.57 -19.38
N ALA A 48 0.57 1.70 -20.37
CA ALA A 48 -0.87 1.57 -20.17
C ALA A 48 -1.27 0.15 -19.71
N ILE A 49 -0.60 -0.90 -20.20
CA ILE A 49 -0.80 -2.26 -19.69
C ILE A 49 -0.30 -2.37 -18.24
N GLU A 50 0.90 -1.86 -17.94
CA GLU A 50 1.48 -1.93 -16.59
C GLU A 50 0.64 -1.20 -15.54
N LYS A 51 -0.07 -0.15 -15.95
CA LYS A 51 -1.04 0.58 -15.11
C LYS A 51 -2.42 -0.08 -15.02
N GLY A 52 -2.69 -1.11 -15.82
CA GLY A 52 -4.01 -1.74 -15.92
C GLY A 52 -5.04 -0.89 -16.67
N GLU A 53 -4.61 0.18 -17.36
CA GLU A 53 -5.47 1.05 -18.16
C GLU A 53 -5.81 0.43 -19.53
N ARG A 54 -4.96 -0.51 -19.99
CA ARG A 54 -5.18 -1.27 -21.21
C ARG A 54 -5.10 -2.77 -20.92
N PRO A 55 -6.12 -3.57 -21.30
CA PRO A 55 -6.08 -5.01 -21.14
C PRO A 55 -4.97 -5.63 -21.98
N LEU A 56 -4.23 -6.57 -21.40
CA LEU A 56 -3.27 -7.41 -22.11
C LEU A 56 -4.01 -8.58 -22.75
N ARG A 57 -4.08 -8.60 -24.09
CA ARG A 57 -4.80 -9.68 -24.79
C ARG A 57 -4.04 -11.00 -24.64
N VAL A 58 -4.76 -12.12 -24.62
CA VAL A 58 -4.16 -13.46 -24.47
C VAL A 58 -3.04 -13.70 -25.49
N ALA A 59 -3.28 -13.38 -26.76
CA ALA A 59 -2.26 -13.52 -27.82
C ALA A 59 -1.01 -12.67 -27.56
N GLU A 60 -1.19 -11.42 -27.10
CA GLU A 60 -0.07 -10.55 -26.73
C GLU A 60 0.69 -11.11 -25.51
N ALA A 61 -0.04 -11.60 -24.50
CA ALA A 61 0.52 -12.23 -23.30
C ALA A 61 1.43 -13.42 -23.63
N VAL A 62 1.05 -14.26 -24.61
CA VAL A 62 1.88 -15.38 -25.09
C VAL A 62 3.22 -14.89 -25.59
N ASP A 63 3.20 -13.90 -26.47
CA ASP A 63 4.40 -13.39 -27.12
C ASP A 63 5.31 -12.64 -26.15
N VAL A 64 4.73 -11.86 -25.24
CA VAL A 64 5.47 -11.20 -24.16
C VAL A 64 6.19 -12.21 -23.28
N LEU A 65 5.53 -13.32 -22.90
CA LEU A 65 6.15 -14.32 -22.05
C LEU A 65 7.33 -14.99 -22.75
N HIS A 66 7.20 -15.30 -24.04
CA HIS A 66 8.33 -15.82 -24.82
C HIS A 66 9.48 -14.79 -24.92
N VAL A 67 9.18 -13.49 -25.05
CA VAL A 67 10.19 -12.43 -25.02
C VAL A 67 10.94 -12.38 -23.68
N LEU A 68 10.20 -12.47 -22.57
CA LEU A 68 10.76 -12.26 -21.23
C LEU A 68 11.41 -13.50 -20.62
N LYS A 69 10.97 -14.70 -21.03
CA LYS A 69 11.37 -15.97 -20.38
C LYS A 69 11.81 -17.06 -21.37
N GLY A 70 11.75 -16.81 -22.68
CA GLY A 70 12.12 -17.77 -23.72
C GLY A 70 11.12 -18.92 -23.90
N ASP A 71 11.50 -19.91 -24.72
CA ASP A 71 10.66 -21.05 -25.12
C ASP A 71 10.45 -22.10 -24.01
N SER A 72 11.09 -21.91 -22.84
CA SER A 72 11.02 -22.85 -21.71
C SER A 72 9.78 -22.66 -20.82
N VAL A 73 8.86 -21.77 -21.18
CA VAL A 73 7.66 -21.50 -20.39
C VAL A 73 6.48 -22.31 -20.90
N GLY A 74 6.23 -23.44 -20.24
CA GLY A 74 4.97 -24.17 -20.38
C GLY A 74 3.80 -23.34 -19.86
N GLY A 75 2.82 -23.07 -20.73
CA GLY A 75 1.53 -22.49 -20.38
C GLY A 75 1.57 -20.99 -20.06
N ILE A 76 0.97 -20.19 -20.95
CA ILE A 76 0.67 -18.74 -20.80
C ILE A 76 -0.04 -18.41 -19.47
N GLU A 77 -0.64 -19.43 -18.88
CA GLU A 77 -1.49 -19.45 -17.70
C GLU A 77 -0.70 -19.29 -16.38
N TRP A 78 0.60 -19.62 -16.37
CA TRP A 78 1.35 -19.77 -15.10
C TRP A 78 1.98 -18.50 -14.53
N HIS A 79 2.23 -17.46 -15.32
CA HIS A 79 3.03 -16.31 -14.86
C HIS A 79 2.34 -14.94 -14.93
N LEU A 80 1.40 -14.71 -15.85
CA LEU A 80 0.74 -13.40 -15.98
C LEU A 80 -0.56 -13.29 -15.18
N LEU A 81 -1.28 -14.40 -15.04
CA LEU A 81 -2.59 -14.44 -14.38
C LEU A 81 -2.52 -14.88 -12.90
N ARG A 82 -1.43 -15.54 -12.49
CA ARG A 82 -1.17 -15.82 -11.08
C ARG A 82 -0.47 -14.62 -10.46
N PRO A 83 -0.92 -14.11 -9.31
CA PRO A 83 -0.14 -13.14 -8.55
C PRO A 83 1.24 -13.74 -8.27
N SER A 84 2.30 -13.17 -8.84
CA SER A 84 3.66 -13.55 -8.44
C SER A 84 3.83 -13.28 -6.94
N THR A 85 4.66 -14.04 -6.23
CA THR A 85 4.94 -13.74 -4.80
C THR A 85 5.36 -12.29 -4.60
N HIS A 86 6.05 -11.70 -5.58
CA HIS A 86 6.40 -10.27 -5.58
C HIS A 86 5.16 -9.36 -5.71
N SER A 87 4.23 -9.65 -6.63
CA SER A 87 2.96 -8.93 -6.74
C SER A 87 2.10 -9.08 -5.49
N GLN A 88 2.05 -10.28 -4.90
CA GLN A 88 1.34 -10.54 -3.64
C GLN A 88 1.96 -9.74 -2.50
N LEU A 89 3.29 -9.71 -2.40
CA LEU A 89 4.01 -8.93 -1.40
C LEU A 89 3.79 -7.43 -1.60
N GLY A 90 3.80 -6.95 -2.84
CA GLY A 90 3.49 -5.56 -3.17
C GLY A 90 2.06 -5.18 -2.84
N GLN A 91 1.09 -6.05 -3.11
CA GLN A 91 -0.31 -5.86 -2.75
C GLN A 91 -0.52 -5.88 -1.23
N ALA A 92 0.04 -6.88 -0.54
CA ALA A 92 0.00 -6.97 0.91
C ALA A 92 0.68 -5.76 1.58
N GLY A 93 1.79 -5.28 1.01
CA GLY A 93 2.48 -4.09 1.48
C GLY A 93 1.65 -2.81 1.33
N ARG A 94 0.95 -2.63 0.19
CA ARG A 94 0.01 -1.51 0.01
C ARG A 94 -1.16 -1.59 0.98
N ALA A 95 -1.77 -2.77 1.11
CA ALA A 95 -2.87 -2.97 2.05
C ALA A 95 -2.43 -2.71 3.51
N ALA A 96 -1.22 -3.13 3.89
CA ALA A 96 -0.66 -2.84 5.21
C ALA A 96 -0.42 -1.33 5.41
N LYS A 97 0.05 -0.61 4.37
CA LYS A 97 0.21 0.85 4.41
C LYS A 97 -1.13 1.57 4.58
N GLU A 98 -2.13 1.21 3.78
CA GLU A 98 -3.48 1.78 3.86
C GLU A 98 -4.11 1.55 5.25
N ALA A 99 -3.96 0.33 5.80
CA ALA A 99 -4.42 0.03 7.15
C ALA A 99 -3.68 0.86 8.21
N TRP A 100 -2.37 1.07 8.05
CA TRP A 100 -1.60 1.95 8.95
C TRP A 100 -2.04 3.41 8.86
N GLU A 101 -2.25 3.94 7.65
CA GLU A 101 -2.76 5.31 7.45
C GLU A 101 -4.12 5.47 8.14
N SER A 102 -5.01 4.49 7.99
CA SER A 102 -6.31 4.48 8.69
C SER A 102 -6.16 4.48 10.21
N VAL A 103 -5.14 3.82 10.77
CA VAL A 103 -4.87 3.88 12.22
C VAL A 103 -4.41 5.28 12.62
N VAL A 104 -3.47 5.86 11.88
CA VAL A 104 -2.98 7.23 12.15
C VAL A 104 -4.12 8.24 12.09
N ASP A 105 -4.95 8.20 11.05
CA ASP A 105 -6.11 9.09 10.90
C ASP A 105 -7.11 8.91 12.06
N ALA A 106 -7.38 7.68 12.47
CA ALA A 106 -8.25 7.40 13.62
C ALA A 106 -7.66 7.96 14.94
N MET A 107 -6.35 7.87 15.13
CA MET A 107 -5.68 8.46 16.30
C MET A 107 -5.77 9.99 16.30
N VAL A 108 -5.61 10.62 15.13
CA VAL A 108 -5.77 12.08 14.96
C VAL A 108 -7.22 12.50 15.23
N ASP A 109 -8.22 11.82 14.64
CA ASP A 109 -9.63 12.11 14.92
C ASP A 109 -9.96 11.94 16.40
N PHE A 110 -9.48 10.87 17.05
CA PHE A 110 -9.65 10.68 18.48
C PHE A 110 -9.11 11.86 19.30
N ARG A 111 -7.88 12.34 19.01
CA ARG A 111 -7.32 13.51 19.69
C ARG A 111 -8.12 14.78 19.43
N ASN A 112 -8.63 14.98 18.22
CA ASN A 112 -9.51 16.12 17.92
C ASN A 112 -10.81 16.04 18.74
N ARG A 113 -11.41 14.85 18.90
CA ARG A 113 -12.60 14.68 19.74
C ARG A 113 -12.31 14.91 21.23
N GLN A 114 -11.12 14.56 21.71
CA GLN A 114 -10.71 14.91 23.08
C GLN A 114 -10.63 16.43 23.25
N LEU A 115 -10.08 17.15 22.27
CA LEU A 115 -10.03 18.62 22.31
C LEU A 115 -11.44 19.23 22.32
N ASP A 116 -12.32 18.78 21.42
CA ASP A 116 -13.70 19.24 21.37
C ASP A 116 -14.42 19.00 22.71
N LEU A 117 -14.24 17.80 23.29
CA LEU A 117 -14.82 17.45 24.58
C LEU A 117 -14.27 18.34 25.70
N ALA A 118 -12.95 18.59 25.72
CA ALA A 118 -12.32 19.48 26.69
C ALA A 118 -12.85 20.91 26.60
N PHE A 119 -13.07 21.44 25.39
CA PHE A 119 -13.67 22.75 25.18
C PHE A 119 -15.11 22.82 25.68
N LEU A 120 -15.93 21.82 25.35
CA LEU A 120 -17.32 21.75 25.83
C LEU A 120 -17.38 21.63 27.35
N TYR A 121 -16.50 20.82 27.94
CA TYR A 121 -16.41 20.66 29.38
C TYR A 121 -15.98 21.95 30.09
N SER A 122 -14.96 22.64 29.58
CA SER A 122 -14.53 23.94 30.09
C SER A 122 -15.66 24.95 30.04
N ARG A 123 -16.37 25.03 28.90
CA ARG A 123 -17.51 25.93 28.73
C ARG A 123 -18.65 25.61 29.70
N ALA A 124 -18.97 24.33 29.90
CA ALA A 124 -20.03 23.93 30.82
C ALA A 124 -19.73 24.36 32.25
N ARG A 125 -18.45 24.27 32.65
CA ARG A 125 -17.97 24.75 33.95
C ARG A 125 -18.05 26.27 34.06
N ASP A 126 -17.72 27.02 33.01
CA ASP A 126 -17.83 28.48 32.99
C ASP A 126 -19.29 28.96 33.07
N GLU A 127 -20.23 28.17 32.53
CA GLU A 127 -21.67 28.42 32.58
C GLU A 127 -22.34 27.90 33.87
N ASP A 128 -21.57 27.34 34.83
CA ASP A 128 -22.05 26.75 36.10
C ASP A 128 -23.14 25.69 35.90
N LEU A 129 -23.02 24.90 34.83
CA LEU A 129 -23.94 23.79 34.56
C LEU A 129 -23.72 22.65 35.55
N ASP A 130 -24.79 22.23 36.23
CA ASP A 130 -24.78 21.09 37.15
C ASP A 130 -24.69 19.77 36.37
N LEU A 131 -23.45 19.28 36.20
CA LEU A 131 -23.16 18.01 35.54
C LEU A 131 -23.32 16.85 36.53
N ARG A 132 -23.94 15.75 36.08
CA ARG A 132 -24.07 14.57 36.93
C ARG A 132 -22.71 13.96 37.19
N VAL A 133 -22.53 13.34 38.36
CA VAL A 133 -21.30 12.62 38.73
C VAL A 133 -20.87 11.60 37.67
N GLY A 134 -21.84 10.93 37.03
CA GLY A 134 -21.55 9.98 35.94
C GLY A 134 -21.03 10.64 34.67
N ASP A 135 -21.49 11.84 34.34
CA ASP A 135 -21.05 12.60 33.17
C ASP A 135 -19.60 13.10 33.38
N LEU A 136 -19.29 13.55 34.60
CA LEU A 136 -17.93 13.95 35.00
C LEU A 136 -16.94 12.80 34.89
N ALA A 137 -17.27 11.63 35.47
CA ALA A 137 -16.41 10.45 35.40
C ALA A 137 -16.15 9.99 33.96
N LEU A 138 -17.18 10.05 33.11
CA LEU A 138 -17.06 9.73 31.69
C LEU A 138 -16.12 10.71 30.99
N VAL A 139 -16.32 12.02 31.17
CA VAL A 139 -15.46 13.06 30.58
C VAL A 139 -14.00 12.87 31.03
N ASP A 140 -13.76 12.71 32.32
CA ASP A 140 -12.41 12.52 32.86
C ASP A 140 -11.72 11.29 32.25
N SER A 141 -12.44 10.17 32.12
CA SER A 141 -11.89 8.96 31.48
C SER A 141 -11.49 9.16 30.03
N TRP A 142 -12.25 9.97 29.28
CA TRP A 142 -11.98 10.24 27.86
C TRP A 142 -10.95 11.33 27.65
N LEU A 143 -10.75 12.23 28.62
CA LEU A 143 -9.72 13.27 28.59
C LEU A 143 -8.39 12.83 29.20
N ALA A 144 -8.32 11.61 29.75
CA ALA A 144 -7.09 11.05 30.28
C ALA A 144 -5.98 11.00 29.20
N GLU A 145 -4.75 11.32 29.61
CA GLU A 145 -3.58 11.41 28.71
C GLU A 145 -3.28 10.07 28.03
N ASP A 146 -3.47 8.98 28.79
CA ASP A 146 -3.24 7.58 28.45
C ASP A 146 -4.43 6.90 27.73
N ALA A 147 -5.56 7.60 27.53
CA ALA A 147 -6.74 7.02 26.90
C ALA A 147 -6.44 6.43 25.50
N LEU A 148 -5.51 7.07 24.76
CA LEU A 148 -5.05 6.59 23.46
C LEU A 148 -4.19 5.33 23.56
N GLU A 149 -3.30 5.26 24.56
CA GLU A 149 -2.47 4.08 24.82
C GLU A 149 -3.36 2.89 25.19
N TYR A 150 -4.33 3.11 26.07
CA TYR A 150 -5.33 2.10 26.42
C TYR A 150 -6.13 1.61 25.20
N ALA A 151 -6.51 2.50 24.28
CA ALA A 151 -7.20 2.12 23.05
C ALA A 151 -6.33 1.23 22.15
N ILE A 152 -5.04 1.51 22.03
CA ILE A 152 -4.07 0.68 21.29
C ILE A 152 -3.91 -0.69 21.96
N GLU A 153 -3.76 -0.73 23.29
CA GLU A 153 -3.66 -1.98 24.04
C GLU A 153 -4.91 -2.84 23.89
N GLU A 154 -6.09 -2.23 23.96
CA GLU A 154 -7.38 -2.90 23.77
C GLU A 154 -7.53 -3.41 22.33
N ALA A 155 -7.12 -2.65 21.32
CA ALA A 155 -7.10 -3.09 19.93
C ALA A 155 -6.20 -4.32 19.75
N ASN A 156 -4.99 -4.29 20.31
CA ASN A 156 -4.06 -5.42 20.30
C ASN A 156 -4.64 -6.64 21.01
N ARG A 157 -5.28 -6.45 22.16
CA ARG A 157 -5.92 -7.53 22.93
C ARG A 157 -7.05 -8.18 22.14
N ARG A 158 -7.88 -7.39 21.46
CA ARG A 158 -8.98 -7.88 20.60
C ARG A 158 -8.45 -8.64 19.38
N TRP A 159 -7.41 -8.12 18.75
CA TRP A 159 -6.77 -8.81 17.62
C TRP A 159 -6.19 -10.15 18.05
N ARG A 160 -5.41 -10.20 19.13
CA ARG A 160 -4.88 -11.47 19.69
C ARG A 160 -5.98 -12.45 20.05
N LYS A 161 -7.08 -11.99 20.65
CA LYS A 161 -8.20 -12.86 20.99
C LYS A 161 -8.80 -13.52 19.74
N ARG A 162 -8.97 -12.76 18.66
CA ARG A 162 -9.47 -13.30 17.38
C ARG A 162 -8.46 -14.25 16.73
N PHE A 163 -7.17 -13.93 16.81
CA PHE A 163 -6.12 -14.73 16.19
C PHE A 163 -5.85 -16.06 16.93
N ALA A 164 -5.85 -16.03 18.26
CA ALA A 164 -5.66 -17.22 19.10
C ALA A 164 -6.85 -18.19 19.08
N GLU A 165 -8.02 -17.76 18.57
CA GLU A 165 -9.14 -18.66 18.27
C GLU A 165 -8.87 -19.52 17.01
N ASP A 166 -7.95 -19.08 16.13
CA ASP A 166 -7.68 -19.68 14.82
C ASP A 166 -6.28 -20.34 14.67
N GLU A 167 -5.24 -19.92 15.42
CA GLU A 167 -3.85 -20.42 15.27
C GLU A 167 -3.05 -20.58 16.60
N ASP A 168 -1.89 -21.27 16.55
CA ASP A 168 -0.97 -21.44 17.69
C ASP A 168 -0.26 -20.11 18.03
N PRO A 169 -0.44 -19.56 19.25
CA PRO A 169 0.09 -18.25 19.65
C PRO A 169 1.62 -18.15 19.67
N THR A 170 2.35 -19.27 19.58
CA THR A 170 3.83 -19.24 19.55
C THR A 170 4.42 -18.82 18.19
N GLU A 171 3.71 -19.00 17.08
CA GLU A 171 4.17 -18.57 15.74
C GLU A 171 4.09 -17.03 15.54
N GLU A 172 3.15 -16.36 16.22
CA GLU A 172 2.94 -14.89 16.17
C GLU A 172 4.19 -14.11 16.59
N ILE A 173 4.80 -14.52 17.71
CA ILE A 173 5.91 -13.81 18.33
C ILE A 173 7.18 -13.89 17.46
N GLU A 174 7.37 -14.99 16.73
CA GLU A 174 8.52 -15.19 15.84
C GLU A 174 8.44 -14.29 14.60
N LEU A 175 7.23 -14.03 14.06
CA LEU A 175 7.05 -13.32 12.78
C LEU A 175 7.51 -11.84 12.82
N PHE A 176 7.34 -11.19 13.97
CA PHE A 176 7.64 -9.77 14.16
C PHE A 176 8.96 -9.51 14.91
N LYS A 177 9.55 -10.53 15.55
CA LYS A 177 10.83 -10.41 16.26
C LYS A 177 11.96 -9.98 15.31
N GLY A 178 12.75 -9.00 15.74
CA GLY A 178 13.98 -8.59 15.05
C GLY A 178 13.77 -7.79 13.76
N ARG A 179 12.53 -7.38 13.43
CA ARG A 179 12.26 -6.48 12.31
C ARG A 179 12.27 -5.04 12.81
N GLU A 180 13.13 -4.21 12.23
CA GLU A 180 13.11 -2.77 12.46
C GLU A 180 11.79 -2.14 11.99
N SER A 181 11.45 -0.96 12.51
CA SER A 181 10.30 -0.19 12.04
C SER A 181 10.34 -0.04 10.51
N PRO A 182 9.19 -0.08 9.82
CA PRO A 182 9.17 -0.04 8.36
C PRO A 182 9.91 1.18 7.82
N ARG A 183 10.85 0.99 6.88
CA ARG A 183 11.69 2.10 6.35
C ARG A 183 10.91 3.28 5.78
N TRP A 184 9.66 3.10 5.37
CA TRP A 184 8.80 4.17 4.85
C TRP A 184 8.17 5.05 5.94
N THR A 185 8.26 4.68 7.22
CA THR A 185 7.92 5.58 8.35
C THR A 185 9.10 6.48 8.73
N GLN A 186 10.30 6.20 8.21
CA GLN A 186 11.41 7.13 8.26
C GLN A 186 11.16 8.18 7.19
N ASN A 187 10.80 9.40 7.59
CA ASN A 187 10.70 10.53 6.68
C ASN A 187 11.96 10.57 5.81
N PRO A 188 11.88 10.38 4.49
CA PRO A 188 13.02 10.69 3.64
C PRO A 188 13.21 12.20 3.77
N THR A 189 14.26 12.60 4.47
CA THR A 189 14.68 14.01 4.48
C THR A 189 14.87 14.40 3.01
N PRO A 190 14.29 15.50 2.51
CA PRO A 190 14.32 15.87 1.09
C PRO A 190 15.71 16.22 0.51
N ALA A 191 16.80 15.78 1.13
CA ALA A 191 18.15 16.27 0.87
C ALA A 191 19.00 15.41 -0.07
N ASP A 192 18.64 14.14 -0.32
CA ASP A 192 19.55 13.20 -1.01
C ASP A 192 19.22 12.92 -2.48
N ASP A 193 18.19 13.56 -3.04
CA ASP A 193 17.93 13.53 -4.50
C ASP A 193 18.56 14.75 -5.21
N LYS A 194 19.85 14.99 -4.93
CA LYS A 194 20.67 15.79 -5.84
C LYS A 194 21.23 14.84 -6.89
N GLY A 195 20.52 14.79 -8.02
CA GLY A 195 20.99 14.16 -9.25
C GLY A 195 22.46 14.48 -9.50
N ASP A 196 23.24 13.40 -9.56
CA ASP A 196 24.58 13.36 -10.14
C ASP A 196 24.45 13.50 -11.66
N ASP A 197 24.07 14.70 -12.11
CA ASP A 197 24.14 15.15 -13.49
C ASP A 197 25.31 16.13 -13.58
N GLY A 198 26.51 15.63 -13.92
CA GLY A 198 27.62 16.58 -14.04
C GLY A 198 29.02 16.08 -14.40
N GLN A 199 29.22 14.93 -15.03
CA GLN A 199 30.50 14.67 -15.71
C GLN A 199 30.31 13.93 -17.04
N ARG A 200 30.18 14.70 -18.12
CA ARG A 200 30.73 14.35 -19.45
C ARG A 200 30.77 15.58 -20.37
N GLN A 201 31.94 15.75 -20.96
CA GLN A 201 32.28 16.53 -22.16
C GLN A 201 32.66 18.00 -21.98
N GLU A 202 33.97 18.24 -21.85
CA GLU A 202 34.67 19.20 -22.71
C GLU A 202 35.88 18.49 -23.31
N GLU A 203 35.75 18.06 -24.58
CA GLU A 203 36.87 17.93 -25.51
C GLU A 203 36.92 19.24 -26.31
N ALA A 204 38.05 19.93 -26.24
CA ALA A 204 38.55 20.86 -27.25
C ALA A 204 40.08 20.89 -27.17
#